data_AF-A0A962MFY8-F1
#
_entry.id   AF-A0A962MFY8-F1
#
_cell.length_a   1.000
_cell.length_b   1.000
_cell.length_c   1.000
_cell.angle_alpha   90.00
_cell.angle_beta   90.00
_cell.angle_gamma   90.00
#
_symmetry.space_group_name_H-M   'P 1'
#
loop_
_entity.id
_entity.type
_entity.pdbx_description
1 polymer ?
#
loop_
_entity_poly.entity_id
_entity_poly.type
_entity_poly.pdbx_seq_one_letter_code
_entity_poly.pdbx_strand_id
1 'polypeptide(L)' 'MIKVGIVGGTGYTGVELLRLLARHPQVSLQCITSRKEAGRPVIDLFPNLRGYVDINYTDPADAG' A
#
# COMPACT_ATOMS: atom_id res chain seq x y z
N MET A 1 5.76 -5.53 16.42
CA MET A 1 5.02 -5.03 15.24
C MET A 1 5.92 -5.19 14.03
N ILE A 2 5.45 -5.90 13.01
CA ILE A 2 6.19 -6.23 11.78
C ILE A 2 6.00 -5.08 10.79
N LYS A 3 7.10 -4.51 10.32
CA LYS A 3 7.10 -3.48 9.28
C LYS A 3 7.03 -4.16 7.91
N VAL A 4 6.09 -3.76 7.07
CA VAL A 4 5.87 -4.38 5.76
C VAL A 4 5.86 -3.32 4.66
N GLY A 5 6.61 -3.60 3.59
CA GLY A 5 6.53 -2.91 2.31
C GLY A 5 5.93 -3.82 1.24
N ILE A 6 5.11 -3.28 0.34
CA ILE A 6 4.51 -4.02 -0.77
C ILE A 6 5.09 -3.50 -2.09
N VAL A 7 5.79 -4.36 -2.83
CA VAL A 7 6.32 -4.01 -4.16
C VAL A 7 5.31 -4.39 -5.24
N GLY A 8 4.87 -3.43 -6.06
CA GLY A 8 3.90 -3.67 -7.13
C GLY A 8 2.44 -3.68 -6.65
N GLY A 9 2.04 -2.67 -5.87
CA GLY A 9 0.76 -2.64 -5.16
C GLY A 9 -0.50 -2.33 -5.97
N THR A 10 -0.40 -2.14 -7.29
CA THR A 10 -1.56 -1.87 -8.17
C THR A 10 -2.17 -3.12 -8.78
N GLY A 11 -1.47 -4.26 -8.74
CA GLY A 11 -2.02 -5.54 -9.20
C GLY A 11 -3.06 -6.09 -8.23
N TYR A 12 -3.94 -6.97 -8.71
CA TYR A 12 -5.01 -7.55 -7.89
C TYR A 12 -4.50 -8.27 -6.63
N THR A 13 -3.37 -8.95 -6.73
CA THR A 13 -2.73 -9.60 -5.57
C THR A 13 -2.18 -8.57 -4.58
N GLY A 14 -1.62 -7.46 -5.08
CA GLY A 14 -1.06 -6.40 -4.26
C GLY A 14 -2.12 -5.68 -3.43
N VAL A 15 -3.27 -5.36 -4.05
CA VAL A 15 -4.38 -4.74 -3.33
C VAL A 15 -5.04 -5.69 -2.34
N GLU A 16 -5.15 -6.98 -2.66
CA GLU A 16 -5.73 -7.95 -1.73
C GLU A 16 -4.81 -8.19 -0.52
N LEU A 17 -3.49 -8.27 -0.75
CA LEU A 17 -2.51 -8.29 0.32
C LEU A 17 -2.64 -7.05 1.20
N LEU A 18 -2.73 -5.87 0.58
CA LEU A 18 -2.93 -4.62 1.31
C LEU A 18 -4.22 -4.65 2.15
N ARG A 19 -5.35 -5.12 1.60
CA ARG A 19 -6.64 -5.23 2.31
C ARG A 19 -6.54 -6.11 3.56
N LEU A 20 -5.81 -7.23 3.47
CA LEU A 20 -5.58 -8.13 4.60
C LEU A 20 -4.65 -7.49 5.63
N LEU A 21 -3.53 -6.90 5.20
CA LEU A 21 -2.52 -6.33 6.10
C LEU A 21 -2.97 -5.05 6.80
N ALA A 22 -3.78 -4.21 6.14
CA ALA A 22 -4.28 -2.95 6.69
C ALA A 22 -5.10 -3.12 7.99
N ARG A 23 -5.58 -4.33 8.25
CA ARG A 23 -6.38 -4.67 9.44
C ARG A 23 -5.64 -5.58 10.41
N HIS A 24 -4.38 -5.94 10.13
CA HIS A 24 -3.66 -6.92 10.92
C HIS A 24 -3.01 -6.24 12.14
N PRO A 25 -3.35 -6.66 13.38
CA PRO A 25 -2.99 -5.92 14.60
C PRO A 25 -1.48 -5.86 14.88
N GLN A 26 -0.71 -6.76 14.27
CA GLN A 26 0.74 -6.81 14.44
C GLN A 26 1.53 -6.25 13.25
N VAL A 27 0.87 -5.70 12.23
CA VAL A 27 1.52 -5.18 11.02
C VAL A 27 1.44 -3.66 10.99
N SER A 28 2.52 -3.03 10.55
CA SER A 28 2.55 -1.63 10.17
C SER A 28 3.00 -1.53 8.72
N LEU A 29 2.10 -1.09 7.85
CA LEU A 29 2.40 -0.83 6.44
C LEU A 29 3.27 0.42 6.34
N GLN A 30 4.47 0.27 5.75
CA GLN A 30 5.44 1.34 5.60
C GLN A 30 5.42 1.93 4.19
N CYS A 31 5.30 1.08 3.18
CA CYS A 31 5.28 1.53 1.80
C CYS A 31 4.49 0.59 0.89
N ILE A 32 4.01 1.15 -0.21
CA ILE A 32 3.44 0.42 -1.33
C ILE A 32 3.95 1.07 -2.61
N THR A 33 4.50 0.28 -3.52
CA THR A 33 5.20 0.86 -4.67
C THR A 33 4.44 0.70 -5.97
N SER A 34 4.54 1.74 -6.82
CA SER A 34 4.06 1.77 -8.19
C SER A 34 4.78 2.89 -8.94
N ARG A 35 5.48 2.58 -10.04
CA ARG A 35 6.13 3.60 -10.87
C ARG A 35 5.12 4.56 -11.51
N LYS A 36 3.97 4.01 -11.94
CA LYS A 36 2.94 4.78 -12.67
C LYS A 36 2.11 5.68 -11.74
N GLU A 37 1.89 5.23 -10.51
CA GLU A 37 0.98 5.90 -9.56
C GLU A 37 1.75 6.61 -8.44
N ALA A 38 3.07 6.73 -8.51
CA ALA A 38 3.89 7.37 -7.48
C ALA A 38 3.34 8.76 -7.10
N GLY A 39 3.25 9.03 -5.80
CA GLY A 39 2.65 10.23 -5.22
C GLY A 39 1.12 10.20 -5.08
N ARG A 40 0.43 9.27 -5.74
CA ARG A 40 -1.03 9.15 -5.65
C ARG A 40 -1.45 8.42 -4.37
N PRO A 41 -2.50 8.89 -3.66
CA PRO A 41 -3.11 8.16 -2.57
C PRO A 41 -3.64 6.79 -3.02
N VAL A 42 -3.40 5.76 -2.22
CA VAL A 42 -3.92 4.42 -2.52
C VAL A 42 -5.45 4.41 -2.60
N ILE A 43 -6.09 5.19 -1.73
CA ILE A 43 -7.55 5.30 -1.64
C ILE A 43 -8.21 5.92 -2.88
N ASP A 44 -7.44 6.54 -3.77
CA ASP A 44 -7.95 7.08 -5.04
C ASP A 44 -8.13 5.99 -6.10
N LEU A 45 -7.27 4.95 -6.08
CA LEU A 45 -7.40 3.76 -6.91
C LEU A 45 -8.30 2.71 -6.26
N PHE A 46 -8.26 2.62 -4.93
CA PHE A 46 -8.99 1.64 -4.15
C PHE A 46 -9.83 2.29 -3.04
N PRO A 47 -10.98 2.92 -3.40
CA PRO A 47 -11.86 3.61 -2.46
C PRO A 47 -12.38 2.74 -1.29
N ASN A 48 -12.44 1.43 -1.48
CA ASN A 48 -12.84 0.46 -0.45
C ASN A 48 -11.83 0.37 0.72
N LEU A 49 -10.63 0.93 0.59
CA LEU A 49 -9.62 0.98 1.63
C LEU A 49 -9.61 2.29 2.44
N ARG A 50 -10.54 3.21 2.16
CA ARG A 50 -10.70 4.45 2.96
C ARG A 50 -10.94 4.11 4.43
N GLY A 51 -10.24 4.82 5.31
CA GLY A 51 -10.28 4.59 6.76
C GLY A 51 -9.48 3.39 7.25
N TYR A 52 -8.89 2.58 6.35
CA TYR A 52 -8.00 1.47 6.70
C TYR A 52 -6.53 1.77 6.38
N VAL A 53 -6.27 2.58 5.35
CA VAL A 53 -4.92 2.99 4.94
C VAL A 53 -4.86 4.48 4.68
N ASP A 54 -3.73 5.08 5.01
CA ASP A 54 -3.40 6.48 4.73
C ASP A 54 -1.96 6.57 4.22
N ILE A 55 -1.74 5.99 3.04
CA ILE A 55 -0.43 5.93 2.37
C ILE A 55 -0.58 6.26 0.89
N ASN A 56 0.48 6.82 0.33
CA ASN A 56 0.62 7.05 -1.11
C ASN A 56 1.45 5.94 -1.73
N TYR A 57 1.28 5.74 -3.03
CA TYR A 57 2.25 4.96 -3.80
C TYR A 57 3.59 5.69 -3.85
N THR A 58 4.67 4.92 -3.75
CA THR A 58 6.03 5.43 -3.93
C THR A 58 6.65 4.82 -5.19
N ASP A 59 7.54 5.54 -5.86
CA ASP A 59 8.37 4.89 -6.86
C ASP A 59 9.25 3.82 -6.16
N PRO A 60 9.37 2.59 -6.69
CA PRO A 60 10.27 1.59 -6.13
C PRO A 60 11.71 2.08 -5.90
N ALA A 61 12.21 3.04 -6.67
CA ALA A 61 13.54 3.62 -6.50
C ALA A 61 13.67 4.48 -5.24
N ASP A 62 12.56 5.02 -4.74
CA ASP A 62 12.51 5.90 -3.56
C ASP A 62 12.05 5.14 -2.30
N ALA A 63 11.77 3.84 -2.42
CA ALA A 63 11.31 3.00 -1.31
C ALA A 63 12.49 2.52 -0.45
N GLY A 64 12.66 3.13 0.74
CA GLY A 64 13.67 2.78 1.76
C GLY A 64 13.07 2.52 3.12
#